data_AF-A0A2T6K5J4-F1
#
_entry.id   AF-A0A2T6K5J4-F1
#
_cell.length_a   1.000
_cell.length_b   1.000
_cell.length_c   1.000
_cell.angle_alpha   90.00
_cell.angle_beta   90.00
_cell.angle_gamma   90.00
#
_symmetry.space_group_name_H-M   'P 1'
#
loop_
_entity.id
_entity.type
_entity.pdbx_description
1 polymer ?
#
loop_
_entity_poly.entity_id
_entity_poly.type
_entity_poly.pdbx_seq_one_letter_code
_entity_poly.pdbx_strand_id
1 'polypeptide(L)'
;MVEVSVTILAWCVIAWIAYRLYNRQSDKPKIWKVLVVMLVGLFSFSFNTEIFGTVMRIPILPLGVWVLYAYFRKKNEEWQTYRPFAWFGFAANFILLIFSLLAVPIFQVMYPGSEPSTYLSNIDDASIIPIHPGVKHQEMDKENALASILDFTEEPMHSTDWYYGANLGEDSTNTQEKFPYQLIGAIPKWGSGLISVVYIEEDGKGLLISTPKEQHYFRLKDSLIEGGN
;
A
#
# COMPACT_ATOMS: atom_id res chain seq x y z
N MET A 1 -4.17 -0.69 5.86
CA MET A 1 -4.18 -0.55 7.34
C MET A 1 -2.86 -0.03 7.91
N VAL A 2 -1.71 -0.52 7.42
CA VAL A 2 -0.36 -0.10 7.86
C VAL A 2 -0.18 1.41 7.85
N GLU A 3 -0.54 2.07 6.75
CA GLU A 3 -0.41 3.52 6.60
C GLU A 3 -1.16 4.30 7.69
N VAL A 4 -2.39 3.87 8.03
CA VAL A 4 -3.20 4.47 9.09
C VAL A 4 -2.52 4.28 10.45
N SER A 5 -2.07 3.06 10.76
CA SER A 5 -1.38 2.76 12.03
C SER A 5 -0.10 3.58 12.20
N VAL A 6 0.69 3.69 11.14
CA VAL A 6 1.94 4.46 11.11
C VAL A 6 1.65 5.96 11.24
N THR A 7 0.58 6.45 10.61
CA THR A 7 0.13 7.84 10.73
C THR A 7 -0.35 8.17 12.14
N ILE A 8 -1.10 7.28 12.79
CA ILE A 8 -1.51 7.42 14.20
C ILE A 8 -0.27 7.52 15.09
N LEU A 9 0.72 6.64 14.86
CA LEU A 9 1.96 6.65 15.62
C LEU A 9 2.75 7.95 15.42
N ALA A 10 2.77 8.50 14.20
CA ALA A 10 3.36 9.81 13.93
C ALA A 10 2.68 10.94 14.74
N TRP A 11 1.34 10.94 14.80
CA TRP A 11 0.59 11.91 15.61
C TRP A 11 0.86 11.76 17.11
N CYS A 12 0.99 10.53 17.62
CA CYS A 12 1.41 10.27 19.00
C CYS A 12 2.79 10.86 19.29
N VAL A 13 3.75 10.69 18.37
CA VAL A 13 5.10 11.28 18.48
C VAL A 13 5.03 12.81 18.48
N ILE A 14 4.25 13.40 17.57
CA ILE A 14 4.06 14.86 17.50
C ILE A 14 3.47 15.39 18.82
N ALA A 15 2.41 14.75 19.34
CA ALA A 15 1.78 15.13 20.59
C ALA A 15 2.74 15.01 21.78
N TRP A 16 3.53 13.94 21.83
CA TRP A 16 4.54 13.74 22.88
C TRP A 16 5.65 14.82 22.85
N ILE A 17 6.16 15.16 21.66
CA ILE A 17 7.17 16.22 21.52
C ILE A 17 6.56 17.58 21.88
N ALA A 18 5.33 17.85 21.45
CA ALA A 18 4.61 19.09 21.79
C ALA A 18 4.45 19.25 23.31
N TYR A 19 4.06 18.17 24.00
CA TYR A 19 3.94 18.13 25.45
C TYR A 19 5.29 18.37 26.14
N ARG A 20 6.36 17.75 25.64
CA ARG A 20 7.73 17.97 26.16
C ARG A 20 8.19 19.41 25.96
N LEU A 21 7.88 20.02 24.81
CA LEU A 21 8.21 21.41 24.50
C LEU A 21 7.43 22.37 25.41
N TYR A 22 6.16 22.09 25.66
CA TYR A 22 5.31 22.86 26.57
C TYR A 22 5.84 22.83 28.01
N ASN A 23 6.21 21.66 28.51
CA ASN A 23 6.70 21.50 29.89
C ASN A 23 8.09 22.11 30.13
N ARG A 24 8.85 22.40 29.07
CA ARG A 24 10.18 23.04 29.17
C ARG A 24 10.12 24.55 29.30
N GLN A 25 8.96 25.18 29.08
CA GLN A 25 8.80 26.62 29.19
C GLN A 25 8.71 27.04 30.67
N SER A 26 9.51 28.02 31.07
CA SER A 26 9.47 28.61 32.42
C SER A 26 8.13 29.32 32.67
N ASP A 27 7.69 30.12 31.69
CA ASP A 27 6.38 30.76 31.70
C ASP A 27 5.43 30.00 30.78
N LYS A 28 4.41 29.36 31.36
CA LYS A 28 3.49 28.50 30.60
C LYS A 28 2.56 29.35 29.72
N PRO A 29 2.69 29.27 28.38
CA PRO A 29 1.75 29.94 27.49
C PRO A 29 0.36 29.31 27.59
N LYS A 30 -0.68 30.04 27.16
CA LYS A 30 -2.04 29.49 27.12
C LYS A 30 -2.10 28.33 26.12
N ILE A 31 -2.51 27.15 26.58
CA ILE A 31 -2.53 25.89 25.78
C ILE A 31 -3.26 26.08 24.44
N TRP A 32 -4.43 26.73 24.44
CA TRP A 32 -5.17 26.97 23.20
C TRP A 32 -4.39 27.80 22.18
N LYS A 33 -3.62 28.82 22.63
CA LYS A 33 -2.75 29.61 21.74
C LYS A 33 -1.62 28.76 21.18
N VAL A 34 -1.06 27.85 21.97
CA VAL A 34 -0.03 26.90 21.50
C VAL A 34 -0.58 26.01 20.40
N LEU A 35 -1.77 25.43 20.60
CA LEU A 35 -2.41 24.59 19.58
C LEU A 35 -2.65 25.36 18.28
N VAL A 36 -3.19 26.58 18.35
CA VAL A 36 -3.39 27.44 17.18
C VAL A 36 -2.06 27.76 16.49
N VAL A 37 -1.03 28.13 17.24
CA VAL A 37 0.30 28.45 16.69
C VAL A 37 0.92 27.23 16.00
N MET A 38 0.79 26.04 16.57
CA MET A 38 1.27 24.80 15.95
C MET A 38 0.49 24.47 14.68
N LEU A 39 -0.85 24.59 14.71
CA LEU A 39 -1.70 24.34 13.55
C LEU A 39 -1.39 25.31 12.41
N VAL A 40 -1.20 26.60 12.71
CA VAL A 40 -0.76 27.57 11.70
C VAL A 40 0.65 27.22 11.23
N GLY A 41 1.55 26.83 12.13
CA GLY A 41 2.91 26.41 11.80
C GLY A 41 3.01 25.22 10.84
N LEU A 42 2.01 24.31 10.83
CA LEU A 42 1.94 23.19 9.88
C LEU A 42 1.85 23.66 8.42
N PHE A 43 1.30 24.86 8.17
CA PHE A 43 1.20 25.38 6.81
C PHE A 43 2.59 25.53 6.18
N SER A 44 2.80 24.78 5.11
CA SER A 44 4.04 24.78 4.36
C SER A 44 3.77 24.83 2.86
N PHE A 45 4.68 25.51 2.15
CA PHE A 45 4.83 25.29 0.73
C PHE A 45 5.61 24.00 0.53
N SER A 46 5.12 23.14 -0.37
CA SER A 46 5.66 21.80 -0.54
C SER A 46 5.73 21.42 -2.01
N PHE A 47 6.69 20.57 -2.33
CA PHE A 47 6.80 19.94 -3.63
C PHE A 47 6.25 18.51 -3.57
N ASN A 48 5.43 18.14 -4.56
CA ASN A 48 4.90 16.79 -4.68
C ASN A 48 5.81 15.99 -5.61
N THR A 49 6.27 14.84 -5.15
CA THR A 49 7.07 13.92 -5.96
C THR A 49 6.57 12.50 -5.73
N GLU A 50 6.63 11.67 -6.76
CA GLU A 50 6.35 10.25 -6.61
C GLU A 50 7.61 9.53 -6.13
N ILE A 51 7.49 8.76 -5.05
CA ILE A 51 8.57 7.93 -4.49
C ILE A 51 7.93 6.58 -4.14
N PHE A 52 8.48 5.48 -4.67
CA PHE A 52 7.95 4.12 -4.48
C PHE A 52 6.45 3.98 -4.84
N GLY A 53 6.02 4.59 -5.95
CA GLY A 53 4.62 4.50 -6.40
C GLY A 53 3.61 5.18 -5.47
N THR A 54 4.08 6.12 -4.64
CA THR A 54 3.27 6.92 -3.71
C THR A 54 3.65 8.39 -3.85
N VAL A 55 2.64 9.26 -3.93
CA VAL A 55 2.85 10.71 -4.02
C VAL A 55 3.20 11.25 -2.63
N MET A 56 4.45 11.69 -2.48
CA MET A 56 5.00 12.24 -1.24
C MET A 56 5.09 13.76 -1.33
N ARG A 57 4.73 14.43 -0.23
CA ARG A 57 4.70 15.89 -0.13
C ARG A 57 5.88 16.40 0.70
N ILE A 58 6.92 16.92 0.06
CA ILE A 58 8.13 17.42 0.73
C ILE A 58 7.92 18.87 1.15
N PRO A 59 7.91 19.20 2.45
CA PRO A 59 7.78 20.58 2.92
C PRO A 59 9.09 21.35 2.70
N ILE A 60 9.02 22.52 2.05
CA ILE A 60 10.18 23.35 1.69
C ILE A 60 10.17 24.68 2.45
N LEU A 61 9.05 25.43 2.36
CA LEU A 61 8.98 26.77 2.97
C LEU A 61 7.97 26.79 4.14
N PRO A 62 8.34 27.38 5.28
CA PRO A 62 7.51 27.43 6.48
C PRO A 62 6.53 28.62 6.43
N LEU A 63 5.59 28.60 5.47
CA LEU A 63 4.64 29.69 5.26
C LEU A 63 3.89 30.09 6.53
N GLY A 64 3.45 29.09 7.31
CA GLY A 64 2.79 29.29 8.59
C GLY A 64 3.62 30.07 9.59
N VAL A 65 4.92 29.76 9.66
CA VAL A 65 5.86 30.48 10.53
C VAL A 65 6.04 31.91 10.07
N TRP A 66 6.13 32.17 8.76
CA TRP A 66 6.22 33.54 8.23
C TRP A 66 4.97 34.37 8.51
N VAL A 67 3.78 33.77 8.38
CA VAL A 67 2.51 34.41 8.75
C VAL A 67 2.48 34.77 10.24
N LEU A 68 2.87 33.83 11.10
CA LEU A 68 2.94 34.06 12.54
C LEU A 68 3.98 35.11 12.91
N TYR A 69 5.15 35.09 12.27
CA TYR A 69 6.18 36.09 12.46
C TYR A 69 5.66 37.49 12.08
N ALA A 70 4.99 37.63 10.93
CA ALA A 70 4.40 38.90 10.51
C ALA A 70 3.33 39.41 11.49
N TYR A 71 2.51 38.51 12.05
CA TYR A 71 1.50 38.83 13.06
C TYR A 71 2.13 39.27 14.40
N PHE A 72 3.14 38.55 14.89
CA PHE A 72 3.81 38.84 16.16
C PHE A 72 4.95 39.85 16.05
N ARG A 73 5.27 40.39 14.86
CA ARG A 73 6.44 41.27 14.64
C ARG A 73 6.51 42.50 15.55
N LYS A 74 5.37 42.99 16.04
CA LYS A 74 5.28 44.14 16.96
C LYS A 74 5.25 43.73 18.44
N LYS A 75 5.25 42.42 18.74
CA LYS A 75 5.08 41.82 20.06
C LYS A 75 6.23 40.84 20.34
N ASN A 76 7.43 41.38 20.50
CA ASN A 76 8.66 40.58 20.60
C ASN A 76 8.60 39.52 21.72
N GLU A 77 8.05 39.84 22.89
CA GLU A 77 7.93 38.89 23.99
C GLU A 77 7.02 37.70 23.62
N GLU A 78 5.82 37.97 23.07
CA GLU A 78 4.91 36.92 22.60
C GLU A 78 5.59 36.06 21.52
N TRP A 79 6.30 36.67 20.57
CA TRP A 79 7.01 35.92 19.53
C TRP A 79 8.03 34.96 20.13
N GLN A 80 8.85 35.39 21.10
CA GLN A 80 9.85 34.50 21.71
C GLN A 80 9.20 33.30 22.42
N THR A 81 8.06 33.50 23.08
CA THR A 81 7.32 32.41 23.73
C THR A 81 6.72 31.43 22.72
N TYR A 82 6.12 31.92 21.63
CA TYR A 82 5.39 31.08 20.67
C TYR A 82 6.24 30.53 19.52
N ARG A 83 7.40 31.12 19.25
CA ARG A 83 8.32 30.74 18.15
C ARG A 83 8.68 29.26 18.15
N PRO A 84 9.06 28.61 19.27
CA PRO A 84 9.38 27.18 19.26
C PRO A 84 8.22 26.31 18.78
N PHE A 85 6.99 26.66 19.15
CA PHE A 85 5.79 25.93 18.76
C PHE A 85 5.45 26.14 17.27
N ALA A 86 5.66 27.34 16.74
CA ALA A 86 5.48 27.63 15.31
C ALA A 86 6.44 26.79 14.45
N TRP A 87 7.72 26.79 14.81
CA TRP A 87 8.74 25.98 14.14
C TRP A 87 8.50 24.49 14.31
N PHE A 88 8.02 24.06 15.48
CA PHE A 88 7.65 22.67 15.69
C PHE A 88 6.44 22.25 14.83
N GLY A 89 5.44 23.12 14.67
CA GLY A 89 4.34 22.91 13.73
C GLY A 89 4.87 22.66 12.31
N PHE A 90 5.83 23.46 11.83
CA PHE A 90 6.46 23.21 10.55
C PHE A 90 7.24 21.88 10.53
N ALA A 91 8.04 21.62 11.57
CA ALA A 91 8.84 20.40 11.72
C ALA A 91 8.01 19.12 11.74
N ALA A 92 6.76 19.18 12.24
CA ALA A 92 5.84 18.05 12.26
C ALA A 92 5.54 17.51 10.85
N ASN A 93 5.60 18.34 9.80
CA ASN A 93 5.48 17.86 8.41
C ASN A 93 6.60 16.86 8.06
N PHE A 94 7.83 17.07 8.54
CA PHE A 94 8.93 16.13 8.31
C PHE A 94 8.75 14.84 9.10
N ILE A 95 8.19 14.92 10.31
CA ILE A 95 7.85 13.73 11.09
C ILE A 95 6.84 12.89 10.31
N LEU A 96 5.74 13.50 9.84
CA LEU A 96 4.75 12.83 9.00
C LEU A 96 5.40 12.21 7.75
N LEU A 97 6.25 12.97 7.05
CA LEU A 97 6.96 12.48 5.87
C LEU A 97 7.85 11.26 6.15
N ILE A 98 8.63 11.29 7.24
CA ILE A 98 9.48 10.17 7.65
C ILE A 98 8.63 8.94 7.95
N PHE A 99 7.54 9.10 8.70
CA PHE A 99 6.64 7.99 9.01
C PHE A 99 5.96 7.43 7.76
N SER A 100 5.49 8.28 6.85
CA SER A 100 4.97 7.83 5.55
C SER A 100 6.02 7.07 4.74
N LEU A 101 7.29 7.49 4.75
CA LEU A 101 8.37 6.78 4.07
C LEU A 101 8.66 5.42 4.74
N LEU A 102 8.62 5.34 6.07
CA LEU A 102 8.77 4.09 6.82
C LEU A 102 7.61 3.12 6.60
N ALA A 103 6.42 3.60 6.26
CA ALA A 103 5.28 2.75 5.95
C ALA A 103 5.55 1.82 4.76
N VAL A 104 6.36 2.26 3.79
CA VAL A 104 6.70 1.47 2.58
C VAL A 104 7.43 0.17 2.93
N PRO A 105 8.64 0.18 3.56
CA PRO A 105 9.31 -1.06 3.91
C PRO A 105 8.54 -1.88 4.95
N ILE A 106 7.80 -1.25 5.87
CA ILE A 106 6.94 -1.98 6.83
C ILE A 106 5.85 -2.75 6.07
N PHE A 107 5.22 -2.13 5.07
CA PHE A 107 4.23 -2.79 4.24
C PHE A 107 4.83 -3.96 3.48
N GLN A 108 5.98 -3.78 2.84
CA GLN A 108 6.66 -4.84 2.08
C GLN A 108 7.05 -6.04 2.94
N VAL A 109 7.48 -5.80 4.19
CA VAL A 109 7.83 -6.89 5.13
C VAL A 109 6.58 -7.62 5.63
N MET A 110 5.46 -6.92 5.86
CA MET A 110 4.23 -7.56 6.35
C MET A 110 3.39 -8.22 5.24
N TYR A 111 3.48 -7.67 4.02
CA TYR A 111 2.73 -8.06 2.84
C TYR A 111 3.70 -8.19 1.64
N PRO A 112 4.56 -9.22 1.64
CA PRO A 112 5.50 -9.44 0.56
C PRO A 112 4.76 -9.74 -0.75
N GLY A 113 5.02 -8.94 -1.79
CA GLY A 113 4.37 -9.11 -3.10
C GLY A 113 4.83 -10.37 -3.85
N SER A 114 5.95 -10.96 -3.44
CA SER A 114 6.52 -12.21 -3.97
C SER A 114 5.89 -13.47 -3.37
N GLU A 115 4.84 -13.35 -2.54
CA GLU A 115 4.16 -14.49 -1.94
C GLU A 115 2.69 -14.53 -2.37
N PRO A 116 2.21 -15.62 -2.99
CA PRO A 116 0.79 -15.83 -3.29
C PRO A 116 -0.10 -15.68 -2.05
N SER A 117 0.39 -16.09 -0.88
CA SER A 117 -0.30 -15.98 0.41
C SER A 117 -0.69 -14.54 0.78
N THR A 118 0.00 -13.53 0.24
CA THR A 118 -0.35 -12.12 0.42
C THR A 118 -1.68 -11.77 -0.25
N TYR A 119 -1.96 -12.40 -1.40
CA TYR A 119 -3.15 -12.16 -2.22
C TYR A 119 -4.24 -13.21 -2.00
N LEU A 120 -3.85 -14.42 -1.62
CA LEU A 120 -4.67 -15.61 -1.47
C LEU A 120 -4.54 -16.18 -0.05
N SER A 121 -4.89 -15.38 0.95
CA SER A 121 -4.72 -15.77 2.36
C SER A 121 -5.85 -16.63 2.90
N ASN A 122 -7.05 -16.47 2.33
CA ASN A 122 -8.22 -17.29 2.62
C ASN A 122 -8.96 -17.57 1.30
N ILE A 123 -9.26 -18.84 1.08
CA ILE A 123 -9.92 -19.35 -0.13
C ILE A 123 -11.18 -20.17 0.22
N ASP A 124 -11.70 -20.04 1.44
CA ASP A 124 -12.83 -20.84 1.92
C ASP A 124 -14.08 -20.61 1.07
N ASP A 125 -14.35 -19.35 0.72
CA ASP A 125 -15.44 -18.92 -0.16
C ASP A 125 -15.01 -18.81 -1.64
N ALA A 126 -13.79 -19.23 -1.97
CA ALA A 126 -13.28 -19.11 -3.32
C ALA A 126 -13.92 -20.14 -4.27
N SER A 127 -14.09 -19.73 -5.52
CA SER A 127 -14.57 -20.58 -6.61
C SER A 127 -13.88 -20.24 -7.92
N ILE A 128 -13.78 -21.24 -8.78
CA ILE A 128 -13.16 -21.12 -10.11
C ILE A 128 -14.27 -20.98 -11.13
N ILE A 129 -14.20 -19.93 -11.95
CA ILE A 129 -15.12 -19.71 -13.06
C ILE A 129 -14.36 -19.78 -14.39
N PRO A 130 -14.88 -20.49 -15.40
CA PRO A 130 -14.32 -20.43 -16.74
C PRO A 130 -14.62 -19.06 -17.35
N ILE A 131 -13.59 -18.40 -17.88
CA ILE A 131 -13.70 -17.12 -18.59
C ILE A 131 -13.49 -17.27 -20.10
N HIS A 132 -13.19 -18.49 -20.57
CA HIS A 132 -13.05 -18.82 -21.99
C HIS A 132 -14.12 -19.85 -22.44
N PRO A 133 -14.84 -19.62 -23.57
CA PRO A 133 -15.97 -20.44 -24.00
C PRO A 133 -15.61 -21.88 -24.38
N GLY A 134 -14.34 -22.17 -24.67
CA GLY A 134 -13.87 -23.52 -25.02
C GLY A 134 -13.66 -24.46 -23.83
N VAL A 135 -13.87 -23.98 -22.59
CA VAL A 135 -13.40 -24.65 -21.39
C VAL A 135 -14.54 -25.07 -20.46
N LYS A 136 -14.44 -26.28 -19.91
CA LYS A 136 -15.45 -26.83 -19.01
C LYS A 136 -15.33 -26.20 -17.62
N HIS A 137 -16.46 -26.16 -16.91
CA HIS A 137 -16.44 -25.88 -15.48
C HIS A 137 -15.56 -26.91 -14.77
N GLN A 138 -14.70 -26.42 -13.88
CA GLN A 138 -13.88 -27.26 -13.04
C GLN A 138 -14.07 -26.85 -11.58
N GLU A 139 -14.05 -27.84 -10.69
CA GLU A 139 -14.16 -27.63 -9.26
C GLU A 139 -12.78 -27.41 -8.64
N MET A 140 -12.74 -26.55 -7.63
CA MET A 140 -11.52 -26.25 -6.90
C MET A 140 -11.30 -27.30 -5.83
N ASP A 141 -10.13 -27.95 -5.85
CA ASP A 141 -9.71 -28.82 -4.76
C ASP A 141 -9.24 -27.97 -3.59
N LYS A 142 -10.17 -27.59 -2.70
CA LYS A 142 -9.90 -26.66 -1.59
C LYS A 142 -8.90 -27.21 -0.57
N GLU A 143 -8.87 -28.53 -0.36
CA GLU A 143 -7.98 -29.16 0.61
C GLU A 143 -6.52 -29.09 0.12
N ASN A 144 -6.28 -29.40 -1.16
CA ASN A 144 -4.94 -29.32 -1.73
C ASN A 144 -4.53 -27.88 -2.06
N ALA A 145 -5.46 -27.02 -2.49
CA ALA A 145 -5.16 -25.64 -2.86
C ALA A 145 -4.47 -24.82 -1.76
N LEU A 146 -4.89 -24.99 -0.50
CA LEU A 146 -4.24 -24.30 0.64
C LEU A 146 -2.79 -24.77 0.84
N ALA A 147 -2.54 -26.07 0.66
CA ALA A 147 -1.20 -26.63 0.76
C ALA A 147 -0.31 -26.15 -0.40
N SER A 148 -0.86 -26.10 -1.62
CA SER A 148 -0.14 -25.66 -2.82
C SER A 148 0.20 -24.16 -2.79
N ILE A 149 -0.68 -23.31 -2.25
CA ILE A 149 -0.42 -21.86 -2.10
C ILE A 149 0.80 -21.59 -1.20
N LEU A 150 1.11 -22.49 -0.27
CA LEU A 150 2.29 -22.41 0.59
C LEU A 150 3.57 -22.96 -0.07
N ASP A 151 3.44 -23.73 -1.16
CA ASP A 151 4.55 -24.38 -1.86
C ASP A 151 4.59 -23.96 -3.33
N PHE A 152 5.16 -22.77 -3.57
CA PHE A 152 5.18 -22.10 -4.86
C PHE A 152 6.61 -21.69 -5.26
N THR A 153 6.78 -21.46 -6.55
CA THR A 153 7.97 -20.82 -7.11
C THR A 153 7.56 -19.58 -7.89
N GLU A 154 8.18 -18.44 -7.56
CA GLU A 154 8.06 -17.23 -8.37
C GLU A 154 8.83 -17.44 -9.67
N GLU A 155 8.14 -17.31 -10.81
CA GLU A 155 8.75 -17.44 -12.13
C GLU A 155 8.52 -16.14 -12.93
N PRO A 156 9.53 -15.63 -13.65
CA PRO A 156 9.32 -14.49 -14.52
C PRO A 156 8.40 -14.90 -15.67
N MET A 157 7.23 -14.27 -15.78
CA MET A 157 6.37 -14.45 -16.93
C MET A 157 6.89 -13.62 -18.11
N HIS A 158 7.44 -14.29 -19.11
CA HIS A 158 7.83 -13.66 -20.37
C HIS A 158 6.57 -13.34 -21.19
N SER A 159 6.10 -12.09 -21.12
CA SER A 159 4.91 -11.61 -21.83
C SER A 159 4.98 -11.81 -23.35
N THR A 160 6.19 -11.86 -23.92
CA THR A 160 6.43 -12.23 -25.30
C THR A 160 5.96 -13.65 -25.61
N ASP A 161 6.17 -14.59 -24.71
CA ASP A 161 5.83 -16.00 -24.95
C ASP A 161 4.32 -16.22 -24.88
N TRP A 162 3.62 -15.44 -24.06
CA TRP A 162 2.15 -15.41 -24.05
C TRP A 162 1.59 -14.77 -25.32
N TYR A 163 2.15 -13.64 -25.77
CA TYR A 163 1.70 -12.93 -26.97
C TYR A 163 1.97 -13.69 -28.27
N TYR A 164 3.15 -14.32 -28.40
CA TYR A 164 3.53 -15.09 -29.59
C TYR A 164 3.07 -16.56 -29.54
N GLY A 165 2.71 -17.07 -28.36
CA GLY A 165 2.14 -18.41 -28.17
C GLY A 165 0.64 -18.50 -28.49
N ALA A 166 -0.07 -17.37 -28.46
CA ALA A 166 -1.42 -17.27 -29.01
C ALA A 166 -1.31 -17.38 -30.54
N ASN A 167 -1.57 -18.55 -31.11
CA ASN A 167 -1.64 -18.75 -32.56
C ASN A 167 -2.66 -17.76 -33.15
N LEU A 168 -2.19 -16.65 -33.74
CA LEU A 168 -2.99 -15.62 -34.43
C LEU A 168 -3.55 -16.14 -35.78
N GLY A 169 -4.06 -17.37 -35.81
CA GLY A 169 -4.78 -17.96 -36.93
C GLY A 169 -6.27 -17.61 -36.89
N GLU A 170 -6.91 -17.58 -38.06
CA GLU A 170 -8.25 -17.04 -38.36
C GLU A 170 -9.47 -17.55 -37.55
N ASP A 171 -9.31 -18.49 -36.61
CA ASP A 171 -10.39 -19.04 -35.79
C ASP A 171 -10.18 -18.78 -34.29
N SER A 172 -10.81 -17.74 -33.76
CA SER A 172 -10.79 -17.37 -32.32
C SER A 172 -11.45 -18.39 -31.39
N THR A 173 -12.03 -19.48 -31.92
CA THR A 173 -12.62 -20.57 -31.14
C THR A 173 -11.65 -21.71 -30.86
N ASN A 174 -10.49 -21.75 -31.53
CA ASN A 174 -9.51 -22.84 -31.43
C ASN A 174 -8.14 -22.36 -30.91
N THR A 175 -8.09 -21.12 -30.42
CA THR A 175 -6.92 -20.56 -29.74
C THR A 175 -6.96 -21.03 -28.29
N GLN A 176 -5.91 -21.76 -27.87
CA GLN A 176 -5.74 -22.14 -26.47
C GLN A 176 -5.46 -20.89 -25.64
N GLU A 177 -6.47 -20.43 -24.89
CA GLU A 177 -6.29 -19.39 -23.87
C GLU A 177 -5.44 -19.96 -22.74
N LYS A 178 -4.31 -19.30 -22.44
CA LYS A 178 -3.35 -19.76 -21.44
C LYS A 178 -3.93 -19.66 -20.03
N PHE A 179 -4.75 -18.64 -19.76
CA PHE A 179 -5.43 -18.44 -18.47
C PHE A 179 -6.94 -18.50 -18.63
N PRO A 180 -7.53 -19.69 -18.87
CA PRO A 180 -8.94 -19.81 -19.19
C PRO A 180 -9.86 -19.71 -17.97
N TYR A 181 -9.29 -19.60 -16.76
CA TYR A 181 -10.00 -19.63 -15.49
C TYR A 181 -9.73 -18.37 -14.66
N GLN A 182 -10.73 -17.94 -13.90
CA GLN A 182 -10.59 -16.89 -12.89
C GLN A 182 -10.97 -17.43 -11.52
N LEU A 183 -10.15 -17.12 -10.52
CA LEU A 183 -10.45 -17.36 -9.12
C LEU A 183 -11.20 -16.14 -8.55
N ILE A 184 -12.41 -16.37 -8.07
CA ILE A 184 -13.25 -15.36 -7.40
C ILE A 184 -13.46 -15.75 -5.94
N GLY A 185 -13.78 -14.78 -5.08
CA GLY A 185 -14.06 -15.03 -3.66
C GLY A 185 -12.84 -15.24 -2.76
N ALA A 186 -11.62 -15.29 -3.33
CA ALA A 186 -10.39 -15.32 -2.55
C ALA A 186 -10.13 -13.98 -1.84
N ILE A 187 -9.67 -14.05 -0.59
CA ILE A 187 -9.45 -12.90 0.29
C ILE A 187 -7.94 -12.70 0.53
N PRO A 188 -7.40 -11.50 0.28
CA PRO A 188 -5.99 -11.19 0.55
C PRO A 188 -5.72 -11.07 2.04
N LYS A 189 -4.44 -11.10 2.41
CA LYS A 189 -4.00 -11.10 3.81
C LYS A 189 -4.64 -9.96 4.58
N TRP A 190 -5.19 -10.28 5.75
CA TRP A 190 -5.96 -9.33 6.54
C TRP A 190 -5.18 -8.03 6.80
N GLY A 191 -5.85 -6.88 6.62
CA GLY A 191 -5.27 -5.55 6.79
C GLY A 191 -4.41 -5.02 5.63
N SER A 192 -4.11 -5.85 4.62
CA SER A 192 -3.37 -5.44 3.42
C SER A 192 -4.12 -4.36 2.62
N GLY A 193 -5.44 -4.52 2.49
CA GLY A 193 -6.28 -3.65 1.63
C GLY A 193 -5.98 -3.83 0.14
N LEU A 194 -5.32 -4.92 -0.25
CA LEU A 194 -5.05 -5.24 -1.64
C LEU A 194 -6.33 -5.63 -2.37
N ILE A 195 -6.40 -5.27 -3.65
CA ILE A 195 -7.43 -5.73 -4.57
C ILE A 195 -6.69 -6.41 -5.70
N SER A 196 -6.96 -7.69 -5.89
CA SER A 196 -6.31 -8.51 -6.92
C SER A 196 -7.34 -9.28 -7.72
N VAL A 197 -7.08 -9.41 -9.01
CA VAL A 197 -7.75 -10.36 -9.89
C VAL A 197 -6.79 -11.52 -10.11
N VAL A 198 -7.28 -12.74 -9.89
CA VAL A 198 -6.45 -13.94 -9.95
C VAL A 198 -6.94 -14.82 -11.08
N TYR A 199 -6.05 -15.09 -12.03
CA TYR A 199 -6.29 -16.00 -13.13
C TYR A 199 -5.50 -17.28 -12.93
N ILE A 200 -6.06 -18.40 -13.38
CA ILE A 200 -5.44 -19.72 -13.27
C ILE A 200 -5.12 -20.22 -14.67
N GLU A 201 -3.90 -20.75 -14.84
CA GLU A 201 -3.42 -21.36 -16.07
C GLU A 201 -4.21 -22.65 -16.39
N GLU A 202 -4.25 -23.05 -17.67
CA GLU A 202 -4.99 -24.24 -18.14
C GLU A 202 -4.63 -25.54 -17.38
N ASP A 203 -3.36 -25.69 -16.96
CA ASP A 203 -2.87 -26.84 -16.19
C ASP A 203 -3.23 -26.79 -14.69
N GLY A 204 -3.82 -25.67 -14.25
CA GLY A 204 -4.18 -25.39 -12.86
C GLY A 204 -2.99 -25.10 -11.94
N LYS A 205 -1.76 -25.04 -12.47
CA LYS A 205 -0.54 -24.82 -11.68
C LYS A 205 -0.04 -23.39 -11.78
N GLY A 206 -0.32 -22.69 -12.88
CA GLY A 206 0.01 -21.27 -13.02
C GLY A 206 -1.03 -20.35 -12.37
N LEU A 207 -0.56 -19.34 -11.66
CA LEU A 207 -1.36 -18.26 -11.07
C LEU A 207 -0.86 -16.92 -11.58
N LEU A 208 -1.73 -16.18 -12.28
CA LEU A 208 -1.48 -14.79 -12.66
C LEU A 208 -2.30 -13.87 -11.76
N ILE A 209 -1.62 -13.16 -10.87
CA ILE A 209 -2.22 -12.23 -9.92
C ILE A 209 -2.02 -10.80 -10.43
N SER A 210 -3.10 -10.14 -10.82
CA SER A 210 -3.08 -8.75 -11.28
C SER A 210 -3.61 -7.81 -10.21
N THR A 211 -2.81 -6.82 -9.85
CA THR A 211 -3.21 -5.68 -9.00
C THR A 211 -3.29 -4.40 -9.85
N PRO A 212 -3.81 -3.28 -9.32
CA PRO A 212 -3.78 -1.99 -10.03
C PRO A 212 -2.38 -1.47 -10.36
N LYS A 213 -1.33 -1.95 -9.66
CA LYS A 213 0.04 -1.44 -9.80
C LYS A 213 0.94 -2.37 -10.61
N GLU A 214 0.72 -3.67 -10.50
CA GLU A 214 1.64 -4.70 -10.99
C GLU A 214 0.96 -6.05 -11.19
N GLN A 215 1.61 -6.93 -11.95
CA GLN A 215 1.21 -8.31 -12.19
C GLN A 215 2.31 -9.25 -11.72
N HIS A 216 1.92 -10.31 -11.02
CA HIS A 216 2.80 -11.34 -10.52
C HIS A 216 2.36 -12.69 -11.06
N TYR A 217 3.31 -13.49 -11.51
CA TYR A 217 3.05 -14.85 -11.94
C TYR A 217 3.76 -15.83 -11.02
N PHE A 218 3.01 -16.82 -10.55
CA PHE A 218 3.50 -17.87 -9.67
C PHE A 218 3.20 -19.22 -10.30
N ARG A 219 4.12 -20.16 -10.14
CA ARG A 219 3.88 -21.56 -10.50
C ARG A 219 3.85 -22.40 -9.25
N LEU A 220 2.75 -23.12 -9.08
CA LEU A 220 2.50 -24.04 -7.97
C LEU A 220 3.03 -25.43 -8.33
N LYS A 221 3.39 -26.21 -7.32
CA LYS A 221 3.79 -27.61 -7.54
C LYS A 221 2.62 -28.50 -7.92
N ASP A 222 1.50 -28.31 -7.25
CA ASP A 222 0.27 -29.07 -7.48
C ASP A 222 -0.82 -28.20 -8.12
N SER A 223 -1.74 -28.85 -8.82
CA SER A 223 -2.84 -28.18 -9.51
C SER A 223 -3.90 -27.71 -8.51
N LEU A 224 -4.42 -26.49 -8.70
CA LEU A 224 -5.56 -25.97 -7.95
C LEU A 224 -6.90 -26.55 -8.40
N ILE A 225 -6.88 -27.33 -9.48
CA ILE A 225 -8.08 -27.77 -10.15
C ILE A 225 -8.13 -29.29 -10.27
N GLU A 226 -9.31 -29.87 -10.00
CA GLU A 226 -9.50 -31.31 -10.09
C GLU A 226 -9.26 -31.82 -11.52
N GLY A 227 -8.30 -32.74 -11.66
CA GLY A 227 -7.96 -33.37 -12.95
C GLY A 227 -6.92 -32.62 -13.79
N GLY A 228 -6.29 -31.57 -13.27
CA GLY A 228 -5.10 -30.96 -13.87
C GLY A 228 -3.90 -31.90 -13.72
N ASN A 229 -3.29 -32.34 -14.83
CA ASN A 229 -2.09 -33.18 -14.83
C ASN A 229 -0.79 -32.36 -14.77
#